data_AF-A2ADZ6-F1
#
_entry.id   AF-A2ADZ6-F1
#
_cell.length_a   1.000
_cell.length_b   1.000
_cell.length_c   1.000
_cell.angle_alpha   90.00
_cell.angle_beta   90.00
_cell.angle_gamma   90.00
#
_symmetry.space_group_name_H-M   'P 1'
#
loop_
_entity.id
_entity.type
_entity.pdbx_description
1 polymer ?
#
loop_
_entity_poly.entity_id
_entity_poly.type
_entity_poly.pdbx_seq_one_letter_code
_entity_poly.pdbx_strand_id
1 'polypeptide(L)'
;MASPGKDNYRMKSYKNNALNPEEMRRRREEEGIQLRKQKREQQLFKRRNVELINEEAAMFDSLLMDSYVSSTTGESVITREMVEMLFS
;
A
#
# COMPACT_ATOMS: atom_id res chain seq x y z
N MET A 1 -5.36 -27.08 38.39
CA MET A 1 -5.87 -26.91 37.01
C MET A 1 -5.46 -25.52 36.54
N ALA A 2 -4.52 -25.41 35.60
CA ALA A 2 -4.01 -24.12 35.11
C ALA A 2 -5.00 -23.50 34.11
N SER A 3 -5.21 -22.18 34.18
CA SER A 3 -6.17 -21.43 33.37
C SER A 3 -5.83 -21.46 31.87
N PRO A 4 -6.80 -21.70 30.96
CA PRO A 4 -6.58 -21.88 29.52
C PRO A 4 -6.42 -20.55 28.75
N GLY A 5 -6.04 -19.46 29.42
CA GLY A 5 -6.12 -18.11 28.85
C GLY A 5 -4.79 -17.48 28.41
N LYS A 6 -3.66 -18.13 28.64
CA LYS A 6 -2.34 -17.59 28.27
C LYS A 6 -1.48 -18.71 27.70
N ASP A 7 -1.81 -19.13 26.49
CA ASP A 7 -0.84 -19.82 25.67
C ASP A 7 0.47 -19.05 25.70
N ASN A 8 1.54 -19.73 26.10
CA ASN A 8 2.85 -19.16 26.32
C ASN A 8 3.40 -18.56 25.02
N TYR A 9 3.05 -17.31 24.71
CA TYR A 9 3.53 -16.57 23.54
C TYR A 9 5.05 -16.66 23.42
N ARG A 10 5.73 -16.52 24.56
CA ARG A 10 7.18 -16.70 24.69
C ARG A 10 7.68 -18.10 24.28
N MET A 11 6.91 -19.16 24.54
CA MET A 11 7.26 -20.52 24.13
C MET A 11 6.94 -20.82 22.68
N LYS A 12 5.91 -20.19 22.10
CA LYS A 12 5.66 -20.29 20.65
C LYS A 12 6.81 -19.60 19.88
N SER A 13 7.31 -18.46 20.37
CA SER A 13 8.43 -17.73 19.75
C SER A 13 9.82 -18.30 20.05
N TYR A 14 9.95 -19.33 20.90
CA TYR A 14 11.25 -19.93 21.18
C TYR A 14 11.69 -20.86 20.05
N LYS A 15 12.83 -20.54 19.42
CA LYS A 15 13.40 -21.29 18.29
C LYS A 15 12.35 -21.48 17.17
N ASN A 16 12.17 -22.71 16.71
CA ASN A 16 11.26 -23.08 15.62
C ASN A 16 9.95 -23.70 16.14
N ASN A 17 9.60 -23.50 17.41
CA ASN A 17 8.42 -24.14 18.01
C ASN A 17 7.10 -23.65 17.37
N ALA A 18 7.06 -22.40 16.88
CA ALA A 18 5.95 -21.88 16.09
C ALA A 18 5.91 -22.38 14.63
N LEU A 19 6.94 -23.08 14.15
CA LEU A 19 7.00 -23.59 12.77
C LEU A 19 6.26 -24.93 12.65
N ASN A 20 5.06 -25.00 13.22
CA ASN A 20 4.20 -26.18 13.13
C ASN A 20 3.38 -26.14 11.82
N PRO A 21 2.88 -27.30 11.32
CA PRO A 21 2.13 -27.35 10.06
C PRO A 21 0.86 -26.50 10.02
N GLU A 22 0.25 -26.24 11.19
CA GLU A 22 -0.95 -25.41 11.32
C GLU A 22 -0.62 -23.92 11.15
N GLU A 23 0.43 -23.42 11.78
CA GLU A 23 0.91 -22.05 11.62
C GLU A 23 1.39 -21.81 10.19
N MET A 24 2.04 -22.80 9.56
CA MET A 24 2.41 -22.73 8.15
C MET A 24 1.21 -22.71 7.20
N ARG A 25 0.06 -23.27 7.60
CA ARG A 25 -1.21 -23.08 6.86
C ARG A 25 -1.74 -21.67 7.07
N ARG A 26 -1.80 -21.20 8.33
CA ARG A 26 -2.26 -19.85 8.69
C ARG A 26 -1.50 -18.76 7.93
N ARG A 27 -0.16 -18.83 7.90
CA ARG A 27 0.69 -17.88 7.15
C ARG A 27 0.40 -17.86 5.65
N ARG A 28 0.24 -19.03 5.01
CA ARG A 28 -0.09 -19.11 3.58
C ARG A 28 -1.45 -18.50 3.26
N GLU A 29 -2.42 -18.72 4.12
CA GLU A 29 -3.76 -18.13 3.97
C GLU A 29 -3.73 -16.61 4.15
N GLU A 30 -3.00 -16.12 5.16
CA GLU A 30 -2.80 -14.69 5.42
C GLU A 30 -2.10 -13.98 4.24
N GLU A 31 -0.97 -14.52 3.76
CA GLU A 31 -0.24 -13.99 2.60
C GLU A 31 -1.11 -13.97 1.34
N GLY A 32 -1.88 -15.05 1.10
CA GLY A 32 -2.80 -15.12 -0.03
C GLY A 32 -3.90 -14.05 0.03
N ILE A 33 -4.40 -13.73 1.22
CA ILE A 33 -5.38 -12.65 1.42
C ILE A 33 -4.74 -11.29 1.16
N GLN A 34 -3.54 -11.04 1.68
CA GLN A 34 -2.81 -9.78 1.47
C GLN A 34 -2.60 -9.52 -0.04
N LEU A 35 -2.13 -10.52 -0.78
CA LEU A 35 -1.94 -10.41 -2.24
C LEU A 35 -3.25 -10.08 -2.98
N ARG A 36 -4.38 -10.67 -2.58
CA ARG A 36 -5.69 -10.36 -3.19
C ARG A 36 -6.15 -8.94 -2.86
N LYS A 37 -5.95 -8.48 -1.62
CA LYS A 37 -6.28 -7.10 -1.22
C LYS A 37 -5.42 -6.10 -1.98
N GLN A 38 -4.12 -6.31 -2.05
CA GLN A 38 -3.18 -5.47 -2.78
C GLN A 38 -3.56 -5.36 -4.27
N LYS A 39 -3.87 -6.49 -4.93
CA LYS A 39 -4.35 -6.49 -6.33
C LYS A 39 -5.65 -5.70 -6.51
N ARG A 40 -6.60 -5.85 -5.58
CA ARG A 40 -7.87 -5.10 -5.61
C ARG A 40 -7.62 -3.59 -5.47
N GLU A 41 -6.78 -3.20 -4.51
CA GLU A 41 -6.44 -1.80 -4.28
C GLU A 41 -5.73 -1.20 -5.49
N GLN A 42 -4.70 -1.86 -6.03
CA GLN A 42 -4.04 -1.46 -7.28
C GLN A 42 -5.04 -1.21 -8.42
N GLN A 43 -6.04 -2.07 -8.58
CA GLN A 43 -7.06 -1.89 -9.61
C GLN A 43 -7.97 -0.68 -9.33
N LEU A 44 -8.34 -0.44 -8.08
CA LEU A 44 -9.15 0.72 -7.68
C LEU A 44 -8.40 2.03 -7.91
N PHE A 45 -7.12 2.09 -7.55
CA PHE A 45 -6.26 3.25 -7.78
C PHE A 45 -6.18 3.61 -9.27
N LYS A 46 -5.95 2.62 -10.13
CA LYS A 46 -6.01 2.80 -11.59
C LYS A 46 -7.33 3.37 -12.08
N ARG A 47 -8.47 2.87 -11.56
CA ARG A 47 -9.81 3.35 -11.94
C ARG A 47 -10.11 4.76 -11.45
N ARG A 48 -9.56 5.15 -10.30
CA ARG A 48 -9.74 6.47 -9.70
C ARG A 48 -8.73 7.50 -10.22
N ASN A 49 -7.75 7.06 -11.01
CA ASN A 49 -6.60 7.88 -11.43
C ASN A 49 -5.87 8.51 -10.23
N VAL A 50 -5.67 7.71 -9.18
CA VAL A 50 -4.92 8.10 -7.97
C VAL A 50 -3.70 7.20 -7.86
N GLU A 51 -2.53 7.77 -7.62
CA GLU A 51 -1.29 7.01 -7.46
C GLU A 51 -1.21 6.30 -6.09
N LEU A 52 -0.53 5.16 -6.07
CA LEU A 52 -0.27 4.41 -4.85
C LEU A 52 0.91 5.05 -4.10
N ILE A 53 0.63 5.67 -2.96
CA ILE A 53 1.68 6.02 -2.00
C ILE A 53 2.03 4.73 -1.25
N ASN A 54 2.84 3.88 -1.88
CA ASN A 54 3.41 2.72 -1.21
C ASN A 54 4.67 3.21 -0.47
N GLU A 55 4.67 3.35 0.85
CA GLU A 55 5.80 3.97 1.61
C GLU A 55 7.18 3.37 1.26
N GLU A 56 7.26 2.06 0.97
CA GLU A 56 8.49 1.38 0.51
C GLU A 56 8.89 1.74 -0.94
N ALA A 57 7.91 1.92 -1.85
CA ALA A 57 8.20 2.38 -3.21
C ALA A 57 8.30 3.90 -3.29
N ALA A 58 7.72 4.64 -2.34
CA ALA A 58 7.77 6.10 -2.27
C ALA A 58 9.20 6.58 -2.06
N MET A 59 10.06 5.82 -1.34
CA MET A 59 11.49 6.14 -1.26
C MET A 59 12.23 5.96 -2.58
N PHE A 60 11.85 4.99 -3.41
CA PHE A 60 12.49 4.73 -4.70
C PHE A 60 11.95 5.63 -5.82
N ASP A 61 10.64 5.89 -5.79
CA ASP A 61 9.92 6.71 -6.74
C ASP A 61 10.12 8.20 -6.46
N SER A 62 10.34 8.63 -5.21
CA SER A 62 10.67 10.02 -4.88
C SER A 62 11.96 10.50 -5.56
N LEU A 63 12.93 9.62 -5.84
CA LEU A 63 14.17 9.99 -6.53
C LEU A 63 13.98 10.10 -8.06
N LEU A 64 12.91 9.51 -8.60
CA LEU A 64 12.55 9.59 -10.01
C LEU A 64 11.52 10.73 -10.26
N MET A 65 10.60 10.93 -9.31
CA MET A 65 9.52 11.95 -9.27
C MET A 65 10.03 13.38 -9.38
N ASP A 66 11.21 13.69 -8.85
CA ASP A 66 11.79 15.03 -8.93
C ASP A 66 12.08 15.46 -10.38
N SER A 67 12.10 14.53 -11.35
CA SER A 67 12.29 14.87 -12.77
C SER A 67 10.98 15.11 -13.54
N TYR A 68 9.82 14.72 -13.03
CA TYR A 68 8.54 14.89 -13.73
C TYR A 68 7.52 15.74 -12.98
N VAL A 69 7.88 16.25 -11.80
CA VAL A 69 7.28 17.48 -11.24
C VAL A 69 8.12 18.69 -11.64
N SER A 70 8.44 18.82 -12.93
CA SER A 70 9.00 20.04 -13.52
C SER A 70 8.12 20.50 -14.66
N SER A 71 6.89 20.95 -14.33
CA SER A 71 6.05 21.77 -15.22
C SER A 71 4.80 22.35 -14.52
N THR A 72 4.88 22.83 -13.27
CA THR A 72 3.92 23.85 -12.77
C THR A 72 4.52 24.76 -11.70
N THR A 73 5.79 25.15 -11.82
CA THR A 73 6.36 26.24 -11.02
C THR A 73 6.72 27.39 -11.97
N GLY A 74 5.72 28.13 -12.46
CA GLY A 74 6.01 29.33 -13.25
C GLY A 74 4.81 29.97 -13.96
N GLU A 75 3.87 29.20 -14.47
CA GLU A 75 2.68 29.74 -15.16
C GLU A 75 1.43 29.00 -14.72
N SER A 76 0.37 29.75 -14.45
CA SER A 76 -0.96 29.24 -14.17
C SER A 76 -1.43 28.34 -15.32
N VAL A 77 -1.59 27.05 -15.04
CA VAL A 77 -2.09 26.00 -15.95
C VAL A 77 -3.44 26.36 -16.61
N ILE A 78 -4.18 27.28 -16.00
CA ILE A 78 -5.46 27.78 -16.49
C ILE A 78 -5.22 29.13 -17.15
N THR A 79 -5.36 29.21 -18.47
CA THR A 79 -5.29 30.49 -19.19
C THR A 79 -6.60 31.25 -19.05
N ARG A 80 -6.53 32.59 -19.15
CA ARG A 80 -7.72 33.45 -19.11
C ARG A 80 -8.72 33.10 -20.24
N GLU A 81 -8.21 32.74 -21.41
CA GLU A 81 -9.01 32.29 -22.55
C GLU A 81 -9.85 31.04 -22.23
N MET A 82 -9.27 30.07 -21.51
CA MET A 82 -9.99 28.86 -21.08
C MET A 82 -11.17 29.19 -20.15
N VAL A 83 -11.05 30.22 -19.32
CA VAL A 83 -12.12 30.67 -18.42
C VAL A 83 -13.22 31.38 -19.21
N GLU A 84 -12.88 32.20 -20.19
CA GLU A 84 -13.85 32.94 -21.00
C GLU A 84 -14.75 32.02 -21.85
N MET A 85 -14.21 30.88 -22.33
CA MET A 85 -15.00 29.86 -23.05
C MET A 85 -16.07 29.16 -22.19
N LEU A 86 -15.93 29.13 -20.86
CA LEU A 86 -16.89 28.51 -19.95
C LEU A 86 -18.12 29.39 -19.65
N PHE A 87 -17.99 30.70 -19.85
CA PHE A 87 -19.03 31.69 -19.53
C PHE A 87 -19.68 32.32 -20.78
N SER A 88 -19.43 31.74 -21.96
CA SER A 88 -20.09 32.12 -23.23
C SER A 88 -21.30 31.25 -23.55
#